data_AF-A0A6P6GH70-F1
#
_entry.id   AF-A0A6P6GH70-F1
#
_cell.length_a   1.000
_cell.length_b   1.000
_cell.length_c   1.000
_cell.angle_alpha   90.00
_cell.angle_beta   90.00
_cell.angle_gamma   90.00
#
_symmetry.space_group_name_H-M   'P 1'
#
loop_
_entity.id
_entity.type
_entity.pdbx_description
1 polymer ?
#
loop_
_entity_poly.entity_id
_entity_poly.type
_entity_poly.pdbx_seq_one_letter_code
_entity_poly.pdbx_strand_id
1 'polypeptide(L)'
;MFLKATKVHCKEEYQLVDPNNALCINDLQVVNECLQNINLAQILEPSCSVEIWKSRQNPTAVAIDSDELLSWPHRYPEPWCRSYIYLSSYIWANDKTVQNALHVREGTIKEWVRCNKSLSYVYDVPSSLIYHKNLVKKGYRVLIYSGDHDMVIPYLGTHAWIEALNLTLVDDWQPWFVDGQVAGYSTGYKYKKCQLTFATVKGGGHTAPEYKPEECLAMIYRWLAFYPL
;
A
#
# COMPACT_ATOMS: atom_id res chain seq x y z
N MET A 1 -24.08 8.74 -12.13
CA MET A 1 -25.40 8.73 -11.46
C MET A 1 -25.35 7.83 -10.21
N PHE A 2 -24.82 6.61 -10.34
CA PHE A 2 -24.73 5.63 -9.27
C PHE A 2 -23.93 6.05 -8.03
N LEU A 3 -22.67 6.50 -8.19
CA LEU A 3 -21.84 6.98 -7.07
C LEU A 3 -22.46 8.14 -6.27
N LYS A 4 -23.29 8.97 -6.91
CA LYS A 4 -24.01 10.06 -6.23
C LYS A 4 -25.15 9.51 -5.36
N ALA A 5 -25.85 8.47 -5.82
CA ALA A 5 -26.88 7.79 -5.04
C ALA A 5 -26.27 7.07 -3.84
N THR A 6 -25.18 6.31 -4.05
CA THR A 6 -24.44 5.63 -2.97
C THR A 6 -24.03 6.60 -1.89
N LYS A 7 -23.47 7.76 -2.28
CA LYS A 7 -23.08 8.82 -1.33
C LYS A 7 -24.26 9.29 -0.47
N VAL A 8 -25.43 9.48 -1.06
CA VAL A 8 -26.63 9.96 -0.37
C VAL A 8 -27.24 8.86 0.52
N HIS A 9 -27.47 7.66 -0.02
CA HIS A 9 -28.11 6.56 0.70
C HIS A 9 -27.24 6.05 1.86
N CYS A 10 -25.92 6.05 1.70
CA CYS A 10 -24.98 5.63 2.74
C CYS A 10 -24.56 6.76 3.68
N LYS A 11 -24.96 8.01 3.45
CA LYS A 11 -24.62 9.17 4.29
C LYS A 11 -23.11 9.32 4.54
N GLU A 12 -22.31 9.04 3.52
CA GLU A 12 -20.84 9.03 3.58
C GLU A 12 -20.21 7.98 4.52
N GLU A 13 -20.99 7.03 5.06
CA GLU A 13 -20.51 5.89 5.83
C GLU A 13 -20.50 4.63 4.95
N TYR A 14 -19.32 4.05 4.72
CA TYR A 14 -19.15 2.92 3.79
C TYR A 14 -18.47 1.69 4.43
N GLN A 15 -17.99 1.80 5.67
CA GLN A 15 -17.32 0.69 6.37
C GLN A 15 -18.24 0.06 7.42
N LEU A 16 -18.90 0.89 8.23
CA LEU A 16 -19.80 0.46 9.30
C LEU A 16 -21.24 0.85 8.96
N VAL A 17 -21.75 0.26 7.87
CA VAL A 17 -23.10 0.56 7.38
C VAL A 17 -24.18 -0.06 8.27
N ASP A 18 -25.27 0.68 8.46
CA ASP A 18 -26.47 0.15 9.14
C ASP A 18 -27.04 -1.03 8.33
N PRO A 19 -27.11 -2.24 8.91
CA PRO A 19 -27.61 -3.43 8.21
C PRO A 19 -29.10 -3.30 7.81
N ASN A 20 -29.84 -2.35 8.39
CA ASN A 20 -31.23 -2.09 8.03
C ASN A 20 -31.38 -1.09 6.89
N ASN A 21 -30.30 -0.42 6.46
CA ASN A 21 -30.32 0.53 5.36
C ASN A 21 -30.21 -0.19 4.00
N ALA A 22 -31.31 -0.80 3.57
CA ALA A 22 -31.36 -1.60 2.35
C ALA A 22 -30.93 -0.82 1.08
N LEU A 23 -31.20 0.50 1.02
CA LEU A 23 -30.77 1.34 -0.10
C LEU A 23 -29.25 1.43 -0.18
N CYS A 24 -28.58 1.67 0.96
CA CYS A 24 -27.12 1.70 1.01
C CYS A 24 -26.51 0.33 0.70
N ILE A 25 -27.07 -0.75 1.24
CA ILE A 25 -26.58 -2.12 1.01
C ILE A 25 -26.64 -2.48 -0.48
N ASN A 26 -27.79 -2.21 -1.13
CA ASN A 26 -27.95 -2.46 -2.57
C ASN A 26 -26.97 -1.61 -3.38
N ASP A 27 -26.80 -0.34 -3.00
CA ASP A 27 -25.87 0.54 -3.69
C ASP A 27 -24.42 0.04 -3.54
N LEU A 28 -24.02 -0.37 -2.34
CA LEU A 28 -22.69 -0.93 -2.09
C LEU A 28 -22.46 -2.26 -2.79
N GLN A 29 -23.49 -3.10 -2.91
CA GLN A 29 -23.39 -4.35 -3.65
C GLN A 29 -22.99 -4.10 -5.11
N VAL A 30 -23.66 -3.18 -5.80
CA VAL A 30 -23.34 -2.85 -7.19
C VAL A 30 -21.96 -2.17 -7.31
N VAL A 31 -21.56 -1.35 -6.33
CA VAL A 31 -20.16 -0.85 -6.27
C VAL A 31 -19.19 -2.04 -6.19
N ASN A 32 -19.41 -2.97 -5.27
CA ASN A 32 -18.54 -4.14 -5.08
C ASN A 32 -18.48 -5.01 -6.34
N GLU A 33 -19.61 -5.22 -7.03
CA GLU A 33 -19.65 -5.94 -8.31
C GLU A 33 -18.82 -5.24 -9.40
N CYS A 34 -18.79 -3.91 -9.41
CA CYS A 34 -17.95 -3.13 -10.33
C CYS A 34 -16.46 -3.19 -9.96
N LEU A 35 -16.12 -3.35 -8.68
CA LEU A 35 -14.75 -3.39 -8.18
C LEU A 35 -14.17 -4.81 -8.04
N GLN A 36 -14.98 -5.86 -8.20
CA GLN A 36 -14.61 -7.26 -7.89
C GLN A 36 -13.34 -7.76 -8.59
N ASN A 37 -13.04 -7.23 -9.78
CA ASN A 37 -11.89 -7.62 -10.60
C ASN A 37 -10.80 -6.54 -10.67
N ILE A 38 -10.82 -5.57 -9.75
CA ILE A 38 -9.77 -4.55 -9.64
C ILE A 38 -8.74 -5.00 -8.60
N ASN A 39 -7.46 -4.91 -8.95
CA ASN A 39 -6.40 -5.03 -7.97
C ASN A 39 -6.42 -3.81 -7.04
N LEU A 40 -6.90 -3.99 -5.81
CA LEU A 40 -7.04 -2.89 -4.85
C LEU A 40 -5.70 -2.23 -4.50
N ALA A 41 -4.59 -2.97 -4.55
CA ALA A 41 -3.27 -2.43 -4.22
C ALA A 41 -2.65 -1.62 -5.37
N GLN A 42 -3.11 -1.80 -6.60
CA GLN A 42 -2.73 -1.03 -7.77
C GLN A 42 -3.80 -1.20 -8.85
N ILE A 43 -4.71 -0.22 -8.97
CA ILE A 43 -5.88 -0.30 -9.83
C ILE A 43 -5.61 -0.44 -11.35
N LEU A 44 -4.38 -0.20 -11.82
CA LEU A 44 -3.98 -0.39 -13.22
C LEU A 44 -3.41 -1.77 -13.51
N GLU A 45 -3.04 -2.53 -12.48
CA GLU A 45 -2.54 -3.89 -12.65
C GLU A 45 -3.68 -4.92 -12.67
N PRO A 46 -3.49 -6.07 -13.34
CA PRO A 46 -4.49 -7.14 -13.35
C PRO A 46 -4.80 -7.62 -11.93
N SER A 47 -6.08 -7.93 -11.68
CA SER A 47 -6.48 -8.64 -10.47
C SER A 47 -6.05 -10.10 -10.58
N CYS A 48 -5.14 -10.50 -9.71
CA CYS A 48 -4.56 -11.84 -9.70
C CYS A 48 -5.05 -12.60 -8.46
N SER A 49 -5.64 -13.78 -8.65
CA SER A 49 -6.12 -14.59 -7.54
C SER A 49 -4.94 -15.19 -6.75
N VAL A 50 -4.88 -14.89 -5.46
CA VAL A 50 -3.89 -15.49 -4.53
C VAL A 50 -4.24 -16.97 -4.24
N GLU A 51 -5.46 -17.40 -4.56
CA GLU A 51 -5.99 -18.73 -4.23
C GLU A 51 -5.40 -19.87 -5.07
N ILE A 52 -4.87 -19.59 -6.26
CA ILE A 52 -4.18 -20.60 -7.09
C ILE A 52 -2.92 -21.14 -6.36
N TRP A 53 -2.40 -20.41 -5.38
CA TRP A 53 -1.17 -20.77 -4.66
C TRP A 53 -1.39 -21.76 -3.52
N LYS A 54 -2.55 -21.75 -2.85
CA LYS A 54 -2.87 -22.72 -1.79
C LYS A 54 -3.20 -24.10 -2.35
N SER A 55 -3.79 -24.19 -3.54
CA SER A 55 -4.20 -25.47 -4.14
C SER A 55 -3.05 -26.22 -4.82
N ARG A 56 -1.93 -25.54 -5.14
CA ARG A 56 -0.76 -26.15 -5.80
C ARG A 56 0.36 -26.56 -4.86
N GLN A 57 0.24 -26.27 -3.56
CA GLN A 57 1.11 -26.80 -2.51
C GLN A 57 0.72 -28.24 -2.14
N ASN A 58 0.97 -29.18 -3.05
CA ASN A 58 1.31 -30.53 -2.60
C ASN A 58 2.74 -30.45 -2.05
N PRO A 59 3.00 -30.74 -0.75
CA PRO A 59 4.28 -30.46 -0.08
C PRO A 59 5.46 -31.37 -0.51
N THR A 60 5.34 -32.08 -1.63
CA THR A 60 6.35 -33.03 -2.10
C THR A 60 6.70 -32.71 -3.55
N ALA A 61 7.96 -32.32 -3.78
CA ALA A 61 8.56 -31.94 -5.06
C ALA A 61 8.06 -30.58 -5.57
N VAL A 62 8.89 -29.59 -5.88
CA VAL A 62 10.14 -29.61 -6.66
C VAL A 62 10.98 -28.40 -6.20
N ALA A 63 12.30 -28.56 -6.12
CA ALA A 63 13.19 -27.40 -6.07
C ALA A 63 13.03 -26.66 -7.40
N ILE A 64 12.18 -25.62 -7.42
CA ILE A 64 11.97 -24.81 -8.62
C ILE A 64 13.26 -24.01 -8.80
N ASP A 65 13.99 -24.34 -9.85
CA ASP A 65 15.22 -23.66 -10.25
C ASP A 65 14.93 -22.16 -10.48
N SER A 66 15.82 -21.29 -10.00
CA SER A 66 15.71 -19.84 -10.20
C SER A 66 15.63 -19.46 -11.68
N ASP A 67 16.25 -20.25 -12.56
CA ASP A 67 16.17 -20.07 -14.01
C ASP A 67 14.77 -20.43 -14.58
N GLU A 68 14.05 -21.38 -13.97
CA GLU A 68 12.69 -21.73 -14.40
C GLU A 68 11.68 -20.62 -14.05
N LEU A 69 11.85 -19.96 -12.89
CA LEU A 69 11.04 -18.81 -12.46
C LEU A 69 11.19 -17.60 -13.37
N LEU A 70 12.39 -17.34 -13.89
CA LEU A 70 12.66 -16.29 -14.87
C LEU A 70 12.10 -16.64 -16.27
N SER A 71 11.93 -17.93 -16.56
CA SER A 71 11.37 -18.44 -17.82
C SER A 71 9.83 -18.61 -17.84
N TRP A 72 9.19 -18.50 -16.67
CA TRP A 72 7.74 -18.63 -16.51
C TRP A 72 6.86 -17.59 -17.22
N PRO A 73 7.33 -16.39 -17.67
CA PRO A 73 6.48 -15.45 -18.40
C PRO A 73 5.94 -15.96 -19.74
N HIS A 74 6.45 -17.09 -20.26
CA HIS A 74 6.24 -17.48 -21.66
C HIS A 74 5.41 -18.75 -21.89
N ARG A 75 4.96 -19.47 -20.85
CA ARG A 75 4.27 -20.77 -21.05
C ARG A 75 2.75 -20.77 -20.91
N TYR A 76 2.10 -19.66 -20.55
CA TYR A 76 0.64 -19.56 -20.47
C TYR A 76 0.13 -18.19 -20.96
N PRO A 77 -1.07 -18.11 -21.56
CA PRO A 77 -1.69 -16.86 -22.00
C PRO A 77 -2.25 -15.99 -20.85
N GLU A 78 -1.88 -16.28 -19.59
CA GLU A 78 -2.35 -15.49 -18.46
C GLU A 78 -1.53 -14.20 -18.29
N PRO A 79 -2.17 -13.09 -17.85
CA PRO A 79 -1.47 -11.85 -17.60
C PRO A 79 -0.36 -12.06 -16.55
N TRP A 80 0.83 -11.51 -16.81
CA TRP A 80 1.87 -11.48 -15.80
C TRP A 80 1.39 -10.72 -14.56
N CYS A 81 1.61 -11.31 -13.38
CA CYS A 81 1.21 -10.75 -12.09
C CYS A 81 2.44 -10.42 -11.25
N ARG A 82 2.50 -9.20 -10.72
CA ARG A 82 3.57 -8.76 -9.82
C ARG A 82 3.70 -9.64 -8.57
N SER A 83 2.58 -10.17 -8.07
CA SER A 83 2.55 -11.05 -6.90
C SER A 83 3.38 -12.33 -7.07
N TYR A 84 3.67 -12.75 -8.30
CA TYR A 84 4.51 -13.91 -8.58
C TYR A 84 5.95 -13.70 -8.10
N ILE A 85 6.42 -12.45 -8.05
CA ILE A 85 7.74 -12.10 -7.51
C ILE A 85 7.87 -12.49 -6.03
N TYR A 86 6.76 -12.49 -5.28
CA TYR A 86 6.79 -12.84 -3.86
C TYR A 86 7.16 -14.31 -3.61
N LEU A 87 6.96 -15.21 -4.59
CA LEU A 87 7.39 -16.60 -4.48
C LEU A 87 8.91 -16.70 -4.27
N SER A 88 9.69 -15.87 -4.96
CA SER A 88 11.14 -15.80 -4.78
C SER A 88 11.51 -15.45 -3.34
N SER A 89 10.72 -14.61 -2.65
CA SER A 89 10.94 -14.32 -1.23
C SER A 89 10.72 -15.53 -0.33
N TYR A 90 9.71 -16.37 -0.61
CA TYR A 90 9.46 -17.61 0.15
C TYR A 90 10.58 -18.62 -0.04
N ILE A 91 11.05 -18.81 -1.27
CA ILE A 91 12.15 -19.74 -1.59
C ILE A 91 13.42 -19.25 -0.89
N TRP A 92 13.79 -17.99 -1.10
CA TRP A 92 15.00 -17.40 -0.54
C TRP A 92 15.00 -17.38 0.99
N ALA A 93 13.91 -16.95 1.64
CA ALA A 93 13.88 -16.82 3.11
C ALA A 93 13.77 -18.16 3.85
N ASN A 94 13.31 -19.23 3.18
CA ASN A 94 13.23 -20.58 3.76
C ASN A 94 14.46 -21.46 3.46
N ASP A 95 15.37 -20.99 2.61
CA ASP A 95 16.65 -21.66 2.38
C ASP A 95 17.50 -21.64 3.66
N LYS A 96 18.02 -22.82 4.05
CA LYS A 96 18.81 -22.97 5.29
C LYS A 96 20.16 -22.28 5.24
N THR A 97 20.79 -22.20 4.07
CA THR A 97 22.04 -21.47 3.88
C THR A 97 21.82 -19.97 4.05
N VAL A 98 20.71 -19.44 3.52
CA VAL A 98 20.29 -18.05 3.72
C VAL A 98 19.98 -17.77 5.19
N GLN A 99 19.19 -18.64 5.84
CA GLN A 99 18.89 -18.52 7.27
C GLN A 99 20.16 -18.52 8.13
N ASN A 100 21.11 -19.40 7.84
CA ASN A 100 22.40 -19.45 8.53
C ASN A 100 23.22 -18.18 8.30
N ALA A 101 23.27 -17.66 7.06
CA ALA A 101 23.97 -16.43 6.72
C ALA A 101 23.36 -15.19 7.40
N LEU A 102 22.04 -15.17 7.58
CA LEU A 102 21.32 -14.14 8.35
C LEU A 102 21.32 -14.39 9.86
N HIS A 103 22.00 -15.43 10.34
CA HIS A 103 22.07 -15.84 11.75
C HIS A 103 20.70 -16.10 12.40
N VAL A 104 19.75 -16.63 11.63
CA VAL A 104 18.47 -17.11 12.16
C VAL A 104 18.75 -18.30 13.07
N ARG A 105 18.31 -18.22 14.33
CA ARG A 105 18.53 -19.28 15.31
C ARG A 105 17.82 -20.56 14.90
N GLU A 106 18.57 -21.63 14.74
CA GLU A 106 18.03 -22.94 14.37
C GLU A 106 16.94 -23.40 15.37
N GLY A 107 15.87 -24.00 14.84
CA GLY A 107 14.73 -24.46 15.64
C GLY A 107 13.73 -23.40 16.08
N THR A 108 14.01 -22.09 15.91
CA THR A 108 13.08 -21.03 16.36
C THR A 108 11.92 -20.77 15.40
N ILE A 109 12.14 -20.98 14.10
CA ILE A 109 11.12 -20.80 13.05
C ILE A 109 11.15 -22.04 12.17
N LYS A 110 9.97 -22.64 11.97
CA LYS A 110 9.81 -23.79 11.06
C LYS A 110 9.75 -23.34 9.60
N GLU A 111 8.98 -22.30 9.34
CA GLU A 111 8.77 -21.71 8.02
C GLU A 111 8.66 -20.19 8.17
N TRP A 112 9.40 -19.46 7.35
CA TRP A 112 9.21 -18.04 7.17
C TRP A 112 7.99 -17.79 6.28
N VAL A 113 7.09 -16.94 6.77
CA VAL A 113 5.91 -16.47 6.02
C VAL A 113 5.91 -14.95 5.99
N ARG A 114 5.59 -14.37 4.82
CA ARG A 114 5.61 -12.91 4.63
C ARG A 114 4.67 -12.16 5.58
N CYS A 115 3.46 -12.69 5.76
CA CYS A 115 2.44 -12.08 6.63
C CYS A 115 1.75 -13.16 7.46
N ASN A 116 2.02 -13.20 8.77
CA ASN A 116 1.34 -14.11 9.69
C ASN A 116 -0.03 -13.56 10.11
N LYS A 117 -1.09 -14.03 9.45
CA LYS A 117 -2.48 -13.63 9.74
C LYS A 117 -3.09 -14.35 10.96
N SER A 118 -2.38 -15.28 11.57
CA SER A 118 -2.83 -16.02 12.77
C SER A 118 -2.51 -15.30 14.07
N LEU A 119 -1.79 -14.18 14.01
CA LEU A 119 -1.47 -13.39 15.19
C LEU A 119 -2.75 -12.78 15.77
N SER A 120 -2.99 -13.02 17.06
CA SER A 120 -4.10 -12.42 17.79
C SER A 120 -3.68 -11.07 18.36
N TYR A 121 -4.30 -10.01 17.86
CA TYR A 121 -4.12 -8.65 18.36
C TYR A 121 -5.47 -8.08 18.78
N VAL A 122 -5.45 -7.22 19.80
CA VAL A 122 -6.60 -6.39 20.17
C VAL A 122 -6.54 -5.11 19.32
N TYR A 123 -7.64 -4.79 18.64
CA TYR A 123 -7.76 -3.58 17.82
C TYR A 123 -8.37 -2.44 18.65
N ASP A 124 -7.60 -1.92 19.61
CA ASP A 124 -8.03 -0.87 20.55
C ASP A 124 -7.59 0.55 20.16
N VAL A 125 -6.80 0.69 19.09
CA VAL A 125 -6.37 1.98 18.54
C VAL A 125 -7.14 2.29 17.25
N PRO A 126 -8.24 3.06 17.31
CA PRO A 126 -9.06 3.34 16.14
C PRO A 126 -8.44 4.38 15.19
N SER A 127 -7.49 5.19 15.68
CA SER A 127 -6.80 6.19 14.86
C SER A 127 -5.44 6.58 15.43
N SER A 128 -4.48 6.79 14.55
CA SER A 128 -3.15 7.33 14.89
C SER A 128 -3.12 8.86 15.02
N LEU A 129 -4.25 9.55 14.78
CA LEU A 129 -4.34 11.02 14.69
C LEU A 129 -3.88 11.71 15.98
N ILE A 130 -4.32 11.21 17.16
CA ILE A 130 -3.99 11.81 18.47
C ILE A 130 -2.48 11.73 18.73
N TYR A 131 -1.85 10.62 18.37
CA TYR A 131 -0.40 10.45 18.51
C TYR A 131 0.36 11.44 17.62
N HIS A 132 -0.08 11.63 16.38
CA HIS A 132 0.54 12.59 15.47
C HIS A 132 0.31 14.05 15.90
N LYS A 133 -0.86 14.40 16.46
CA LYS A 133 -1.10 15.71 17.10
C LYS A 133 -0.11 16.00 18.24
N ASN A 134 0.38 14.97 18.92
CA ASN A 134 1.42 15.12 19.93
C ASN A 134 2.81 15.25 19.31
N LEU A 135 3.12 14.47 18.26
CA LEU A 135 4.41 14.51 17.57
C LEU A 135 4.66 15.84 16.85
N VAL A 136 3.65 16.43 16.20
CA VAL A 136 3.80 17.73 15.52
C VAL A 136 4.19 18.85 16.51
N LYS A 137 3.76 18.76 17.77
CA LYS A 137 4.16 19.72 18.83
C LYS A 137 5.64 19.60 19.22
N LYS A 138 6.28 18.46 18.96
CA LYS A 138 7.71 18.24 19.24
C LYS A 138 8.62 18.84 18.18
N GLY A 139 8.09 19.26 17.03
CA GLY A 139 8.86 19.94 15.99
C GLY A 139 9.68 19.01 15.10
N TYR A 140 9.32 17.73 15.01
CA TYR A 140 9.93 16.81 14.05
C TYR A 140 9.59 17.21 12.61
N ARG A 141 10.49 16.88 11.69
CA ARG A 141 10.19 16.93 10.26
C ARG A 141 9.51 15.63 9.85
N VAL A 142 8.44 15.73 9.09
CA VAL A 142 7.58 14.59 8.73
C VAL A 142 7.47 14.50 7.22
N LEU A 143 7.60 13.30 6.68
CA LEU A 143 7.23 12.96 5.31
C LEU A 143 6.08 11.96 5.39
N ILE A 144 4.97 12.28 4.74
CA ILE A 144 3.88 11.34 4.48
C ILE A 144 3.79 11.20 2.97
N TYR A 145 3.69 9.97 2.48
CA TYR A 145 3.50 9.75 1.06
C TYR A 145 2.50 8.64 0.77
N SER A 146 1.89 8.68 -0.40
CA SER A 146 0.94 7.68 -0.87
C SER A 146 1.11 7.42 -2.36
N GLY A 147 0.98 6.17 -2.79
CA GLY A 147 0.76 5.88 -4.20
C GLY A 147 -0.64 6.35 -4.60
N ASP A 148 -0.76 7.09 -5.71
CA ASP A 148 -2.05 7.65 -6.13
C ASP A 148 -3.00 6.64 -6.80
N HIS A 149 -2.55 5.40 -6.99
CA HIS A 149 -3.34 4.28 -7.52
C HIS A 149 -3.59 3.18 -6.48
N ASP A 150 -3.33 3.46 -5.20
CA ASP A 150 -3.75 2.59 -4.10
C ASP A 150 -5.23 2.81 -3.78
N MET A 151 -6.01 1.73 -3.79
CA MET A 151 -7.41 1.72 -3.36
C MET A 151 -7.61 1.06 -1.99
N VAL A 152 -6.59 0.40 -1.42
CA VAL A 152 -6.61 -0.13 -0.05
C VAL A 152 -6.59 1.03 0.94
N ILE A 153 -5.64 1.96 0.80
CA ILE A 153 -5.54 3.19 1.59
C ILE A 153 -5.35 4.38 0.62
N PRO A 154 -6.44 4.87 0.00
CA PRO A 154 -6.34 5.94 -0.99
C PRO A 154 -5.70 7.20 -0.41
N TYR A 155 -4.89 7.87 -1.23
CA TYR A 155 -4.23 9.12 -0.84
C TYR A 155 -5.22 10.20 -0.37
N LEU A 156 -6.47 10.16 -0.83
CA LEU A 156 -7.56 11.04 -0.39
C LEU A 156 -7.88 10.84 1.11
N GLY A 157 -7.86 9.60 1.59
CA GLY A 157 -8.03 9.30 3.02
C GLY A 157 -6.86 9.82 3.85
N THR A 158 -5.63 9.65 3.34
CA THR A 158 -4.43 10.24 3.95
C THR A 158 -4.52 11.77 3.97
N HIS A 159 -4.96 12.41 2.89
CA HIS A 159 -5.14 13.85 2.80
C HIS A 159 -6.14 14.36 3.83
N ALA A 160 -7.33 13.76 3.92
CA ALA A 160 -8.33 14.10 4.93
C ALA A 160 -7.81 13.90 6.36
N TRP A 161 -7.01 12.84 6.60
CA TRP A 161 -6.35 12.63 7.88
C TRP A 161 -5.33 13.73 8.22
N ILE A 162 -4.57 14.22 7.23
CA ILE A 162 -3.63 15.34 7.41
C ILE A 162 -4.39 16.64 7.70
N GLU A 163 -5.49 16.90 7.00
CA GLU A 163 -6.36 18.07 7.27
C GLU A 163 -6.86 18.06 8.73
N ALA A 164 -7.19 16.89 9.27
CA ALA A 164 -7.63 16.73 10.66
C ALA A 164 -6.54 17.03 11.71
N LEU A 165 -5.26 17.14 11.30
CA LEU A 165 -4.17 17.63 12.16
C LEU A 165 -4.23 19.15 12.36
N ASN A 166 -4.95 19.88 11.51
CA ASN A 166 -5.12 21.34 11.55
C ASN A 166 -3.76 22.08 11.52
N LEU A 167 -2.92 21.74 10.56
CA LEU A 167 -1.64 22.39 10.29
C LEU A 167 -1.83 23.58 9.33
N THR A 168 -0.92 24.54 9.36
CA THR A 168 -0.94 25.67 8.42
C THR A 168 -0.37 25.23 7.07
N LEU A 169 -1.14 25.40 6.00
CA LEU A 169 -0.66 25.22 4.63
C LEU A 169 0.42 26.28 4.34
N VAL A 170 1.59 25.84 3.86
CA VAL A 170 2.70 26.73 3.49
C VAL A 170 3.08 26.63 2.02
N ASP A 171 2.90 25.47 1.41
CA ASP A 171 3.08 25.25 -0.02
C ASP A 171 1.86 24.50 -0.54
N ASP A 172 1.18 25.07 -1.54
CA ASP A 172 -0.02 24.47 -2.14
C ASP A 172 0.33 23.20 -2.94
N TRP A 173 -0.68 22.48 -3.41
CA TRP A 173 -0.54 21.27 -4.23
C TRP A 173 0.23 21.56 -5.54
N GLN A 174 1.49 21.15 -5.59
CA GLN A 174 2.39 21.39 -6.73
C GLN A 174 2.99 20.08 -7.27
N PRO A 175 3.21 19.97 -8.59
CA PRO A 175 3.89 18.82 -9.15
C PRO A 175 5.36 18.78 -8.70
N TRP A 176 5.87 17.59 -8.44
CA TRP A 176 7.31 17.35 -8.26
C TRP A 176 7.81 16.40 -9.35
N PHE A 177 9.11 16.50 -9.67
CA PHE A 177 9.66 15.93 -10.89
C PHE A 177 10.86 15.02 -10.66
N VAL A 178 10.96 13.96 -11.44
CA VAL A 178 12.15 13.11 -11.58
C VAL A 178 12.44 12.99 -13.07
N ASP A 179 13.68 13.28 -13.45
CA ASP A 179 14.16 13.27 -14.84
C ASP A 179 13.25 14.03 -15.83
N GLY A 180 12.75 15.20 -15.38
CA GLY A 180 11.88 16.07 -16.18
C GLY A 180 10.44 15.58 -16.34
N GLN A 181 10.05 14.48 -15.70
CA GLN A 181 8.68 13.95 -15.70
C GLN A 181 8.01 14.18 -14.34
N VAL A 182 6.70 14.39 -14.35
CA VAL A 182 5.91 14.50 -13.11
C VAL A 182 5.95 13.15 -12.39
N ALA A 183 6.59 13.13 -11.23
CA ALA A 183 6.68 11.99 -10.35
C ALA A 183 5.50 11.92 -9.36
N GLY A 184 4.79 13.03 -9.19
CA GLY A 184 3.56 13.14 -8.42
C GLY A 184 3.32 14.59 -8.01
N TYR A 185 2.61 14.78 -6.90
CA TYR A 185 2.32 16.10 -6.36
C TYR A 185 2.67 16.17 -4.88
N SER A 186 2.98 17.36 -4.39
CA SER A 186 3.32 17.57 -2.99
C SER A 186 2.65 18.81 -2.41
N THR A 187 2.48 18.79 -1.09
CA THR A 187 1.90 19.88 -0.31
C THR A 187 2.71 20.04 0.97
N GLY A 188 3.04 21.29 1.29
CA GLY A 188 3.80 21.66 2.47
C GLY A 188 2.89 22.16 3.58
N TYR A 189 3.06 21.63 4.79
CA TYR A 189 2.37 22.06 5.99
C TYR A 189 3.35 22.42 7.11
N LYS A 190 2.93 23.31 7.99
CA LYS A 190 3.73 23.78 9.11
C LYS A 190 2.91 23.88 10.40
N TYR A 191 3.55 23.54 11.50
CA TYR A 191 3.05 23.85 12.85
C TYR A 191 4.22 24.21 13.76
N LYS A 192 4.35 25.49 14.12
CA LYS A 192 5.51 26.01 14.86
C LYS A 192 6.83 25.59 14.19
N LYS A 193 7.57 24.66 14.80
CA LYS A 193 8.84 24.11 14.30
C LYS A 193 8.67 22.87 13.41
N CYS A 194 7.51 22.22 13.45
CA CYS A 194 7.23 21.04 12.63
C CYS A 194 7.00 21.46 11.18
N GLN A 195 7.63 20.73 10.27
CA GLN A 195 7.40 20.80 8.83
C GLN A 195 6.94 19.43 8.38
N LEU A 196 5.77 19.36 7.76
CA LEU A 196 5.20 18.14 7.20
C LEU A 196 5.10 18.30 5.69
N THR A 197 5.69 17.38 4.96
CA THR A 197 5.53 17.26 3.51
C THR A 197 4.62 16.09 3.25
N PHE A 198 3.52 16.33 2.53
CA PHE A 198 2.71 15.27 1.95
C PHE A 198 3.06 15.13 0.46
N ALA A 199 3.24 13.90 -0.03
CA ALA A 199 3.51 13.65 -1.43
C ALA A 199 2.69 12.48 -1.98
N THR A 200 2.16 12.62 -3.19
CA THR A 200 1.70 11.49 -3.98
C THR A 200 2.82 11.01 -4.90
N VAL A 201 2.82 9.71 -5.19
CA VAL A 201 3.70 9.08 -6.19
C VAL A 201 2.84 8.59 -7.34
N LYS A 202 2.98 9.23 -8.50
CA LYS A 202 2.16 9.01 -9.70
C LYS A 202 2.38 7.62 -10.28
N GLY A 203 1.32 6.82 -10.33
CA GLY A 203 1.36 5.41 -10.73
C GLY A 203 1.87 4.48 -9.63
N GLY A 204 2.09 4.98 -8.41
CA GLY A 204 2.41 4.16 -7.26
C GLY A 204 1.16 3.43 -6.73
N GLY A 205 1.32 2.16 -6.34
CA GLY A 205 0.31 1.42 -5.58
C GLY A 205 0.50 1.54 -4.07
N HIS A 206 -0.09 0.58 -3.32
CA HIS A 206 -0.04 0.52 -1.86
C HIS A 206 1.39 0.54 -1.31
N THR A 207 2.27 -0.26 -1.91
CA THR A 207 3.71 -0.26 -1.69
C THR A 207 4.38 0.60 -2.77
N ALA A 208 4.21 1.92 -2.74
CA ALA A 208 4.68 2.81 -3.82
C ALA A 208 6.10 2.52 -4.37
N PRO A 209 7.14 2.22 -3.53
CA PRO A 209 8.48 1.89 -4.03
C PRO A 209 8.56 0.61 -4.88
N GLU A 210 7.61 -0.31 -4.74
CA GLU A 210 7.53 -1.54 -5.55
C GLU A 210 7.10 -1.24 -7.00
N TYR A 211 6.31 -0.18 -7.19
CA TYR A 211 5.78 0.24 -8.49
C TYR A 211 6.58 1.38 -9.12
N LYS A 212 7.16 2.24 -8.28
CA LYS A 212 7.83 3.50 -8.63
C LYS A 212 9.14 3.67 -7.84
N PRO A 213 10.11 2.75 -8.04
CA PRO A 213 11.34 2.72 -7.24
C PRO A 213 12.21 3.97 -7.45
N GLU A 214 12.34 4.46 -8.68
CA GLU A 214 13.16 5.63 -9.00
C GLU A 214 12.59 6.89 -8.35
N GLU A 215 11.28 7.10 -8.47
CA GLU A 215 10.59 8.24 -7.89
C GLU A 215 10.63 8.19 -6.35
N CYS A 216 10.37 7.02 -5.75
CA CYS A 216 10.43 6.86 -4.30
C CYS A 216 11.84 7.07 -3.75
N LEU A 217 12.87 6.61 -4.48
CA LEU A 217 14.26 6.81 -4.12
C LEU A 217 14.64 8.30 -4.17
N ALA A 218 14.28 9.01 -5.25
CA ALA A 218 14.51 10.45 -5.36
C ALA A 218 13.81 11.22 -4.24
N MET A 219 12.56 10.86 -3.91
CA MET A 219 11.78 11.46 -2.83
C MET A 219 12.48 11.31 -1.47
N ILE A 220 12.89 10.10 -1.09
CA ILE A 220 13.55 9.89 0.21
C ILE A 220 14.92 10.55 0.26
N TYR A 221 15.70 10.56 -0.83
CA TYR A 221 16.98 11.26 -0.89
C TYR A 221 16.81 12.76 -0.70
N ARG A 222 15.91 13.39 -1.46
CA ARG A 222 15.63 14.83 -1.34
C ARG A 222 15.17 15.16 0.08
N TRP A 223 14.23 14.37 0.61
CA TRP A 223 13.78 14.57 1.98
C TRP A 223 14.97 14.46 2.94
N LEU A 224 15.72 13.35 3.00
CA LEU A 224 16.85 13.19 3.94
C LEU A 224 17.89 14.32 3.82
N ALA A 225 18.13 14.83 2.61
CA ALA A 225 19.07 15.91 2.33
C ALA A 225 18.49 17.33 2.52
N PHE A 226 17.27 17.47 3.05
CA PHE A 226 16.58 18.76 3.26
C PHE A 226 16.31 19.55 1.98
N TYR A 227 16.21 18.87 0.84
CA TYR A 227 15.76 19.46 -0.41
C TYR A 227 14.23 19.34 -0.56
N PRO A 228 13.57 20.33 -1.18
CA PRO A 228 12.18 20.20 -1.62
C PRO A 228 12.01 19.03 -2.60
N LEU A 229 10.78 18.54 -2.72
CA LEU A 229 10.41 17.58 -3.75
C LEU A 229 10.28 18.27 -5.10
#